data_AF-A0A226MJ52-F1
#
_entry.id   AF-A0A226MJ52-F1
#
_cell.length_a   1.000
_cell.length_b   1.000
_cell.length_c   1.000
_cell.angle_alpha   90.00
_cell.angle_beta   90.00
_cell.angle_gamma   90.00
#
_symmetry.space_group_name_H-M   'P 1'
#
loop_
_entity.id
_entity.type
_entity.pdbx_description
1 polymer ?
#
loop_
_entity_poly.entity_id
_entity_poly.type
_entity_poly.pdbx_seq_one_letter_code
_entity_poly.pdbx_strand_id
1 'polypeptide(L)'
;MRAVLRRARLSLPSVSPQKCLRLNPDVPVWSSKQRILCTLNHSLKDVLNYGLFQPAFNGRAGKFLDEERLLREFRLRVSLQGFTGTAPEQSDAEWALCISRLTFSLLQFRYKRRVYTQTLLDDKQFAKLHTKANLKKFMEYVQMLNAEKVCRLLEKGLDPNFHDPDTG
;
A
#
# COMPACT_ATOMS: atom_id res chain seq x y z
N MET A 1 -24.05 19.67 1.18
CA MET A 1 -22.67 19.80 1.71
C MET A 1 -21.68 19.59 0.57
N ARG A 2 -20.68 20.47 0.39
CA ARG A 2 -19.61 20.25 -0.61
C ARG A 2 -18.55 19.33 0.01
N ALA A 3 -18.25 18.21 -0.65
CA ALA A 3 -17.20 17.29 -0.19
C ALA A 3 -15.81 17.94 -0.28
N VAL A 4 -15.02 17.88 0.80
CA VAL A 4 -13.65 18.41 0.83
C VAL A 4 -12.72 17.38 0.22
N LEU A 5 -12.37 17.51 -1.07
CA LEU A 5 -11.46 16.57 -1.72
C LEU A 5 -9.98 16.87 -1.40
N ARG A 6 -9.20 15.85 -1.08
CA ARG A 6 -7.74 15.95 -0.89
C ARG A 6 -7.00 15.39 -2.11
N ARG A 7 -5.93 16.06 -2.50
CA ARG A 7 -5.07 15.60 -3.61
C ARG A 7 -4.11 14.52 -3.10
N ALA A 8 -4.15 13.35 -3.73
CA ALA A 8 -3.19 12.26 -3.49
C ALA A 8 -2.42 11.96 -4.78
N ARG A 9 -1.09 11.77 -4.69
CA ARG A 9 -0.37 11.06 -5.76
C ARG A 9 -0.68 9.60 -5.60
N LEU A 10 -0.96 8.94 -6.71
CA LEU A 10 -0.92 7.49 -6.77
C LEU A 10 0.25 7.10 -7.67
N SER A 11 1.29 6.55 -7.04
CA SER A 11 2.33 5.87 -7.81
C SER A 11 1.85 4.47 -8.13
N LEU A 12 1.72 4.17 -9.42
CA LEU A 12 1.47 2.83 -9.94
C LEU A 12 2.80 2.28 -10.46
N PRO A 13 3.25 1.09 -10.02
CA PRO A 13 4.49 0.51 -10.52
C PRO A 13 4.43 0.12 -12.00
N SER A 14 3.24 -0.08 -12.57
CA SER A 14 3.02 -0.52 -13.96
C SER A 14 2.53 0.57 -14.92
N VAL A 15 2.26 1.80 -14.44
CA VAL A 15 1.69 2.88 -15.26
C VAL A 15 2.55 4.14 -15.14
N SER A 16 3.34 4.40 -16.19
CA SER A 16 3.98 5.70 -16.41
C SER A 16 3.11 6.52 -17.39
N PRO A 17 2.74 7.77 -17.07
CA PRO A 17 3.13 8.58 -15.90
C PRO A 17 2.26 8.33 -14.64
N GLN A 18 2.82 8.68 -13.47
CA GLN A 18 2.09 8.66 -12.19
C GLN A 18 0.83 9.55 -12.25
N LYS A 19 -0.32 9.01 -11.87
CA LYS A 19 -1.59 9.75 -11.87
C LYS A 19 -1.82 10.44 -10.52
N CYS A 20 -2.14 11.73 -10.55
CA CYS A 20 -2.62 12.46 -9.38
C CYS A 20 -4.15 12.38 -9.35
N LEU A 21 -4.73 11.81 -8.30
CA LEU A 21 -6.18 11.75 -8.13
C LEU A 21 -6.61 12.53 -6.89
N ARG A 22 -7.80 13.12 -6.97
CA ARG A 22 -8.46 13.73 -5.82
C ARG A 22 -9.35 12.68 -5.16
N LEU A 23 -9.04 12.34 -3.92
CA LEU A 23 -9.77 11.38 -3.10
C LEU A 23 -10.58 12.11 -2.04
N ASN A 24 -11.74 11.56 -1.70
CA ASN A 24 -12.55 12.09 -0.60
C ASN A 24 -12.01 11.49 0.72
N PRO A 25 -11.53 12.30 1.69
CA PRO A 25 -11.05 11.82 2.97
C PRO A 25 -12.18 11.29 3.87
N ASP A 26 -13.42 11.64 3.56
CA ASP A 26 -14.60 11.39 4.38
C ASP A 26 -15.30 10.08 4.03
N VAL A 27 -14.76 9.33 3.06
CA VAL A 27 -15.27 8.01 2.67
C VAL A 27 -14.29 6.91 3.11
N PRO A 28 -14.77 5.66 3.23
CA PRO A 28 -13.92 4.50 3.42
C PRO A 28 -12.87 4.36 2.32
N VAL A 29 -11.75 3.71 2.67
CA VAL A 29 -10.65 3.40 1.75
C VAL A 29 -11.14 2.59 0.55
N TRP A 30 -12.07 1.64 0.74
CA TRP A 30 -12.63 0.84 -0.37
C TRP A 30 -13.32 1.72 -1.43
N SER A 31 -14.03 2.77 -1.04
CA SER A 31 -14.71 3.67 -1.98
C SER A 31 -13.69 4.47 -2.81
N SER A 32 -12.57 4.86 -2.18
CA SER A 32 -11.45 5.47 -2.90
C SER A 32 -10.79 4.48 -3.85
N LYS A 33 -10.61 3.21 -3.45
CA LYS A 33 -10.10 2.12 -4.30
C LYS A 33 -10.99 1.94 -5.53
N GLN A 34 -12.31 1.83 -5.37
CA GLN A 34 -13.23 1.72 -6.51
C GLN A 34 -13.07 2.88 -7.50
N ARG A 35 -12.99 4.12 -7.03
CA ARG A 35 -12.77 5.30 -7.89
C ARG A 35 -11.46 5.19 -8.67
N ILE A 36 -10.39 4.72 -8.02
CA ILE A 36 -9.10 4.48 -8.68
C ILE A 36 -9.26 3.43 -9.77
N LEU A 37 -9.91 2.31 -9.46
CA LEU A 37 -10.14 1.21 -10.40
C LEU A 37 -10.92 1.66 -11.63
N CYS A 38 -12.01 2.43 -11.46
CA CYS A 38 -12.75 3.03 -12.58
C CYS A 38 -11.86 3.94 -13.44
N THR A 39 -10.90 4.64 -12.83
CA THR A 39 -9.99 5.55 -13.54
C THR A 39 -8.86 4.81 -14.29
N LEU A 40 -8.53 3.59 -13.86
CA LEU A 40 -7.45 2.77 -14.45
C LEU A 40 -7.93 1.85 -15.59
N ASN A 41 -9.21 1.91 -15.95
CA ASN A 41 -9.84 1.33 -17.15
C ASN A 41 -9.18 0.03 -17.65
N HIS A 42 -9.49 -1.09 -16.98
CA HIS A 42 -9.11 -2.47 -17.32
C HIS A 42 -7.62 -2.78 -17.56
N SER A 43 -6.70 -1.86 -17.25
CA SER A 43 -5.26 -2.05 -17.51
C SER A 43 -4.58 -2.96 -16.49
N LEU A 44 -5.27 -3.37 -15.42
CA LEU A 44 -4.71 -4.20 -14.35
C LEU A 44 -5.39 -5.57 -14.34
N LYS A 45 -4.60 -6.64 -14.32
CA LYS A 45 -5.07 -7.99 -13.98
C LYS A 45 -5.25 -8.11 -12.47
N ASP A 46 -6.12 -9.01 -12.02
CA ASP A 46 -6.34 -9.33 -10.60
C ASP A 46 -6.64 -8.10 -9.73
N VAL A 47 -7.52 -7.26 -10.26
CA VAL A 47 -7.81 -5.91 -9.77
C VAL A 47 -8.12 -5.85 -8.26
N LEU A 48 -8.79 -6.87 -7.74
CA LEU A 48 -9.19 -6.96 -6.33
C LEU A 48 -8.00 -7.14 -5.37
N ASN A 49 -6.89 -7.70 -5.86
CA ASN A 49 -5.65 -7.91 -5.11
C ASN A 49 -4.78 -6.66 -5.01
N TYR A 50 -5.21 -5.53 -5.56
CA TYR A 50 -4.55 -4.26 -5.32
C TYR A 50 -5.10 -3.55 -4.09
N GLY A 51 -4.24 -2.77 -3.44
CA GLY A 51 -4.59 -1.96 -2.28
C GLY A 51 -3.87 -0.61 -2.30
N LEU A 52 -4.44 0.33 -1.54
CA LEU A 52 -3.76 1.58 -1.20
C LEU A 52 -2.68 1.27 -0.17
N PHE A 53 -1.46 1.64 -0.48
CA PHE A 53 -0.27 1.44 0.34
C PHE A 53 0.32 2.78 0.75
N GLN A 54 0.51 2.95 2.06
CA GLN A 54 1.26 4.05 2.62
C GLN A 54 2.74 3.64 2.69
N PRO A 55 3.65 4.34 1.98
CA PRO A 55 5.07 4.04 2.03
C PRO A 55 5.65 4.30 3.43
N ALA A 56 6.83 3.72 3.68
CA ALA A 56 7.55 3.94 4.92
C ALA A 56 7.88 5.43 5.10
N PHE A 57 7.71 5.94 6.31
CA PHE A 57 7.90 7.36 6.60
C PHE A 57 8.27 7.58 8.07
N ASN A 58 9.29 8.41 8.33
CA ASN A 58 9.78 8.73 9.69
C ASN A 58 9.98 7.49 10.57
N GLY A 59 10.71 6.50 10.07
CA GLY A 59 10.99 5.26 10.80
C GLY A 59 9.79 4.31 10.97
N ARG A 60 8.60 4.68 10.46
CA ARG A 60 7.45 3.76 10.40
C ARG A 60 7.52 2.94 9.13
N ALA A 61 7.42 1.61 9.27
CA ALA A 61 7.31 0.70 8.14
C ALA A 61 6.08 1.06 7.27
N GLY A 62 6.21 0.82 5.97
CA GLY A 62 5.08 0.99 5.05
C GLY A 62 3.98 -0.03 5.33
N LYS A 63 2.74 0.30 4.99
CA LYS A 63 1.58 -0.56 5.24
C LYS A 63 0.47 -0.37 4.24
N PHE A 64 -0.32 -1.43 4.02
CA PHE A 64 -1.60 -1.29 3.34
C PHE A 64 -2.61 -0.60 4.24
N LEU A 65 -3.44 0.24 3.64
CA LEU A 65 -4.56 0.88 4.33
C LEU A 65 -5.68 -0.14 4.51
N ASP A 66 -6.30 -0.11 5.68
CA ASP A 66 -7.50 -0.88 5.98
C ASP A 66 -8.67 -0.35 5.14
N GLU A 67 -9.36 -1.25 4.43
CA GLU A 67 -10.39 -0.91 3.45
C GLU A 67 -11.67 -0.35 4.11
N GLU A 68 -11.97 -0.73 5.35
CA GLU A 68 -13.19 -0.33 6.07
C GLU A 68 -13.06 1.06 6.74
N ARG A 69 -11.82 1.48 7.04
CA ARG A 69 -11.54 2.73 7.74
C ARG A 69 -11.65 3.94 6.83
N LEU A 70 -11.94 5.10 7.41
CA LEU A 70 -12.00 6.35 6.65
C LEU A 70 -10.61 6.78 6.20
N LEU A 71 -10.52 7.31 4.99
CA LEU A 71 -9.23 7.76 4.43
C LEU A 71 -8.57 8.86 5.28
N ARG A 72 -9.36 9.70 5.96
CA ARG A 72 -8.86 10.74 6.89
C ARG A 72 -8.12 10.20 8.12
N GLU A 73 -8.40 8.98 8.55
CA GLU A 73 -7.81 8.40 9.76
C GLU A 73 -6.34 8.05 9.57
N PHE A 74 -5.97 7.75 8.33
CA PHE A 74 -4.59 7.66 7.94
C PHE A 74 -4.06 9.08 7.92
N ARG A 75 -3.34 9.47 8.99
CA ARG A 75 -2.61 10.74 9.02
C ARG A 75 -1.54 10.71 7.93
N LEU A 76 -1.91 11.20 6.75
CA LEU A 76 -1.03 11.40 5.61
C LEU A 76 -0.18 12.64 5.92
N ARG A 77 0.73 12.50 6.88
CA ARG A 77 1.67 13.56 7.27
C ARG A 77 2.69 13.73 6.17
N VAL A 78 2.82 14.95 5.69
CA VAL A 78 3.95 15.37 4.86
C VAL A 78 5.11 15.71 5.79
N SER A 79 6.32 15.31 5.41
CA SER A 79 7.55 15.83 5.99
C SER A 79 7.68 17.29 5.59
N LEU A 80 7.75 18.19 6.58
CA LEU A 80 8.36 19.51 6.40
C LEU A 80 9.90 19.40 6.36
N GLN A 81 10.46 18.25 6.01
CA GLN A 81 11.90 18.04 5.99
C GLN A 81 12.43 18.60 4.66
N GLY A 82 12.70 19.91 4.70
CA GLY A 82 12.99 20.76 3.55
C GLY A 82 12.62 22.23 3.80
N PHE A 83 11.78 22.52 4.81
CA PHE A 83 11.57 23.88 5.30
C PHE A 83 12.58 24.15 6.42
N THR A 84 13.69 24.84 6.09
CA THR A 84 14.61 25.42 7.08
C THR A 84 14.13 26.78 7.60
N GLY A 85 12.94 27.24 7.18
CA GLY A 85 12.31 28.42 7.74
C GLY A 85 11.76 28.11 9.13
N THR A 86 12.26 28.83 10.14
CA THR A 86 11.73 28.84 11.50
C THR A 86 10.21 28.98 11.49
N ALA A 87 9.50 28.16 12.27
CA ALA A 87 8.06 28.28 12.42
C ALA A 87 7.70 29.71 12.83
N PRO A 88 6.77 30.40 12.13
CA PRO A 88 6.37 31.73 12.53
C PRO A 88 5.66 31.65 13.88
N GLU A 89 6.16 32.43 14.82
CA GLU A 89 5.52 32.65 16.11
C GLU A 89 4.25 33.46 15.84
N GLN A 90 3.09 32.91 16.22
CA GLN A 90 1.74 33.47 16.16
C GLN A 90 0.92 33.34 14.84
N SER A 91 -0.11 32.49 14.95
CA SER A 91 -1.47 32.63 14.38
C SER A 91 -1.67 32.82 12.87
N ASP A 92 -0.73 32.46 12.00
CA ASP A 92 -1.04 32.42 10.58
C ASP A 92 -1.86 31.18 10.22
N ALA A 93 -3.19 31.33 10.26
CA ALA A 93 -4.14 30.37 9.69
C ALA A 93 -3.78 30.04 8.23
N GLU A 94 -3.15 30.97 7.50
CA GLU A 94 -2.60 30.74 6.17
C GLU A 94 -1.45 29.74 6.14
N TRP A 95 -0.59 29.68 7.16
CA TRP A 95 0.49 28.69 7.26
C TRP A 95 -0.08 27.28 7.49
N ALA A 96 -1.08 27.17 8.37
CA ALA A 96 -1.83 25.93 8.58
C ALA A 96 -2.65 25.54 7.33
N LEU A 97 -3.22 26.51 6.61
CA LEU A 97 -3.94 26.31 5.36
C LEU A 97 -3.00 25.90 4.22
N CYS A 98 -1.79 26.47 4.16
CA CYS A 98 -0.76 26.16 3.19
C CYS A 98 -0.22 24.75 3.42
N ILE A 99 0.08 24.38 4.68
CA ILE A 99 0.37 22.98 5.06
C ILE A 99 -0.81 22.06 4.74
N SER A 100 -2.04 22.44 5.07
CA SER A 100 -3.24 21.66 4.76
C SER A 100 -3.49 21.53 3.25
N ARG A 101 -3.00 22.46 2.43
CA ARG A 101 -3.04 22.42 0.96
C ARG A 101 -1.85 21.63 0.40
N LEU A 102 -0.72 21.64 1.11
CA LEU A 102 0.52 20.89 0.83
C LEU A 102 0.56 19.51 1.49
N THR A 103 -0.51 19.04 2.16
CA THR A 103 -0.65 17.63 2.61
C THR A 103 -0.84 16.72 1.39
N PHE A 104 0.15 16.70 0.53
CA PHE A 104 0.22 15.85 -0.62
C PHE A 104 0.57 14.46 -0.14
N SER A 105 -0.47 13.63 -0.09
CA SER A 105 -0.37 12.27 0.39
C SER A 105 0.22 11.41 -0.72
N LEU A 106 1.44 10.90 -0.53
CA LEU A 106 2.01 9.90 -1.43
C LEU A 106 1.45 8.54 -1.06
N LEU A 107 0.38 8.14 -1.73
CA LEU A 107 -0.14 6.78 -1.66
C LEU A 107 0.37 6.00 -2.87
N GLN A 108 0.59 4.71 -2.70
CA GLN A 108 0.92 3.80 -3.80
C GLN A 108 -0.28 2.89 -4.02
N PHE A 109 -0.61 2.61 -5.27
CA PHE A 109 -1.59 1.57 -5.59
C PHE A 109 -0.82 0.33 -6.02
N ARG A 110 -0.74 -0.66 -5.12
CA ARG A 110 0.18 -1.81 -5.25
C ARG A 110 -0.57 -3.12 -5.13
N TYR A 111 -0.07 -4.14 -5.82
CA TYR A 111 -0.47 -5.51 -5.61
C TYR A 111 -0.14 -5.91 -4.16
N LYS A 112 -1.10 -6.53 -3.48
CA LYS A 112 -0.96 -7.01 -2.11
C LYS A 112 0.02 -8.17 -2.10
N ARG A 113 1.23 -7.88 -1.65
CA ARG A 113 2.28 -8.86 -1.33
C ARG A 113 2.56 -8.75 0.16
N ARG A 114 3.20 -9.78 0.73
CA ARG A 114 3.68 -9.74 2.10
C ARG A 114 4.56 -8.51 2.31
N VAL A 115 4.25 -7.74 3.35
CA VAL A 115 5.07 -6.60 3.76
C VAL A 115 6.11 -7.12 4.73
N TYR A 116 7.36 -7.17 4.29
CA TYR A 116 8.49 -7.59 5.12
C TYR A 116 8.98 -6.42 5.97
N THR A 117 9.07 -6.62 7.29
CA THR A 117 9.59 -5.62 8.24
C THR A 117 11.10 -5.69 8.41
N GLN A 118 11.74 -6.79 7.99
CA GLN A 118 13.19 -7.01 8.08
C GLN A 118 13.72 -7.47 6.71
N THR A 119 14.85 -6.91 6.27
CA THR A 119 15.60 -7.30 5.06
C THR A 119 16.43 -8.55 5.32
N LEU A 120 15.79 -9.66 5.71
CA LEU A 120 16.51 -10.90 6.06
C LEU A 120 16.85 -11.78 4.84
N LEU A 121 16.26 -11.53 3.67
CA LEU A 121 16.44 -12.37 2.49
C LEU A 121 17.14 -11.60 1.38
N ASP A 122 18.16 -12.22 0.79
CA ASP A 122 18.72 -11.77 -0.48
C ASP A 122 17.80 -12.18 -1.65
N ASP A 123 17.98 -11.55 -2.82
CA ASP A 123 17.15 -11.82 -4.01
C ASP A 123 17.22 -13.30 -4.47
N LYS A 124 18.35 -13.97 -4.24
CA LYS A 124 18.55 -15.37 -4.66
C LYS A 124 17.77 -16.33 -3.78
N GLN A 125 17.80 -16.13 -2.46
CA GLN A 125 17.04 -16.86 -1.47
C GLN A 125 15.55 -16.62 -1.68
N PHE A 126 15.16 -15.38 -1.94
CA PHE A 126 13.78 -15.03 -2.25
C PHE A 126 13.28 -15.76 -3.49
N ALA A 127 14.03 -15.74 -4.60
CA ALA A 127 13.68 -16.46 -5.82
C ALA A 127 13.58 -17.98 -5.60
N LYS A 128 14.48 -18.57 -4.80
CA LYS A 128 14.47 -20.00 -4.48
C LYS A 128 13.23 -20.40 -3.69
N LEU A 129 12.74 -19.54 -2.79
CA LEU A 129 11.51 -19.82 -2.03
C LEU A 129 10.26 -19.80 -2.89
N HIS A 130 10.20 -18.95 -3.92
CA HIS A 130 9.01 -18.75 -4.76
C HIS A 130 9.06 -19.51 -6.10
N THR A 131 9.72 -20.67 -6.13
CA THR A 131 9.66 -21.57 -7.30
C THR A 131 8.29 -22.26 -7.38
N LYS A 132 7.82 -22.60 -8.60
CA LYS A 132 6.53 -23.30 -8.82
C LYS A 132 6.40 -24.55 -7.95
N ALA A 133 7.47 -25.33 -7.81
CA ALA A 133 7.49 -26.53 -6.99
C ALA A 133 7.29 -26.22 -5.49
N ASN A 134 7.94 -25.18 -4.96
CA ASN A 134 7.80 -24.82 -3.55
C ASN A 134 6.42 -24.24 -3.23
N LEU A 135 5.86 -23.43 -4.13
CA LEU A 135 4.50 -22.89 -3.98
C LEU A 135 3.44 -24.01 -3.99
N LYS A 136 3.58 -24.98 -4.92
CA LYS A 136 2.72 -26.17 -4.92
C LYS A 136 2.83 -26.97 -3.62
N LYS A 137 4.06 -27.20 -3.15
CA LYS A 137 4.31 -27.91 -1.89
C LYS A 137 3.71 -27.18 -0.69
N PHE A 138 3.75 -25.85 -0.69
CA PHE A 138 3.10 -25.04 0.34
C PHE A 138 1.57 -25.27 0.35
N MET A 139 0.92 -25.26 -0.82
CA MET A 139 -0.50 -25.55 -0.94
C MET A 139 -0.86 -26.96 -0.47
N GLU A 140 -0.05 -27.97 -0.81
CA GLU A 140 -0.22 -29.34 -0.32
C GLU A 140 -0.18 -29.39 1.22
N TYR A 141 0.75 -28.66 1.86
CA TYR A 141 0.81 -28.59 3.32
C TYR A 141 -0.40 -27.89 3.94
N VAL A 142 -0.95 -26.86 3.28
CA VAL A 142 -2.19 -26.21 3.71
C VAL A 142 -3.37 -27.17 3.61
N GLN A 143 -3.52 -27.88 2.49
CA GLN A 143 -4.59 -28.87 2.28
C GLN A 143 -4.52 -30.02 3.27
N MET A 144 -3.32 -30.46 3.65
CA MET A 144 -3.10 -31.50 4.66
C MET A 144 -3.21 -30.98 6.11
N LEU A 145 -3.53 -29.69 6.31
CA LEU A 145 -3.57 -29.04 7.63
C LEU A 145 -2.25 -29.17 8.42
N ASN A 146 -1.12 -29.26 7.72
CA ASN A 146 0.19 -29.40 8.33
C ASN A 146 0.76 -28.03 8.75
N ALA A 147 0.24 -27.50 9.86
CA ALA A 147 0.58 -26.17 10.36
C ALA A 147 2.09 -25.99 10.61
N GLU A 148 2.78 -27.02 11.09
CA GLU A 148 4.22 -26.97 11.38
C GLU A 148 5.05 -26.67 10.11
N LYS A 149 4.77 -27.38 9.01
CA LYS A 149 5.47 -27.17 7.75
C LYS A 149 5.10 -25.85 7.08
N VAL A 150 3.84 -25.44 7.20
CA VAL A 150 3.38 -24.11 6.75
C VAL A 150 4.15 -23.01 7.50
N CYS A 151 4.17 -23.06 8.83
CA CYS A 151 4.87 -22.07 9.66
C CYS A 151 6.36 -21.98 9.30
N ARG A 152 7.04 -23.12 9.15
CA ARG A 152 8.46 -23.16 8.75
C ARG A 152 8.74 -22.45 7.42
N LEU A 153 7.84 -22.55 6.44
CA LEU A 153 8.00 -21.86 5.15
C LEU A 153 7.71 -20.36 5.29
N LEU A 154 6.73 -19.98 6.11
CA LEU A 154 6.42 -18.57 6.41
C LEU A 154 7.55 -17.88 7.18
N GLU A 155 8.19 -18.57 8.13
CA GLU A 155 9.36 -18.08 8.87
C GLU A 155 10.57 -17.89 7.96
N LYS A 156 10.75 -18.77 6.98
CA LYS A 156 11.76 -18.60 5.91
C LYS A 156 11.47 -17.42 4.98
N GLY A 157 10.28 -16.81 5.09
CA GLY A 157 9.91 -15.61 4.35
C GLY A 157 9.17 -15.85 3.04
N LEU A 158 8.57 -17.04 2.85
CA LEU A 158 7.62 -17.27 1.75
C LEU A 158 6.45 -16.28 1.85
N ASP A 159 6.06 -15.67 0.73
CA ASP A 159 4.86 -14.83 0.61
C ASP A 159 3.65 -15.72 0.31
N PRO A 160 2.69 -15.87 1.23
CA PRO A 160 1.51 -16.70 1.00
C PRO A 160 0.49 -16.04 0.06
N ASN A 161 0.68 -14.78 -0.35
CA ASN A 161 -0.25 -14.07 -1.23
C ASN A 161 0.06 -14.37 -2.72
N PHE A 162 -0.15 -15.62 -3.14
CA PHE A 162 0.00 -16.06 -4.53
C PHE A 162 -1.26 -16.80 -4.99
N HIS A 163 -1.43 -16.91 -6.31
CA HIS A 163 -2.47 -17.73 -6.93
C HIS A 163 -1.85 -19.04 -7.40
N ASP A 164 -2.54 -20.15 -7.21
CA ASP A 164 -2.08 -21.42 -7.74
C ASP A 164 -2.32 -21.41 -9.26
N PRO A 165 -1.31 -21.71 -10.09
CA PRO A 165 -1.44 -21.58 -11.53
C PRO A 165 -2.47 -22.55 -12.14
N ASP A 166 -2.82 -23.61 -11.43
CA ASP A 166 -3.72 -24.66 -11.93
C ASP A 166 -5.16 -24.45 -11.39
N THR A 167 -5.31 -23.90 -10.19
CA THR A 167 -6.62 -23.74 -9.49
C THR A 167 -7.11 -22.30 -9.30
N GLY A 168 -6.27 -21.30 -9.59
CA GLY A 168 -6.60 -19.87 -9.51
C GLY A 168 -6.42 -19.29 -8.12
#